data_AF-A0A1J0VN72-F1
#
_entry.id   AF-A0A1J0VN72-F1
#
_cell.length_a   1.000
_cell.length_b   1.000
_cell.length_c   1.000
_cell.angle_alpha   90.00
_cell.angle_beta   90.00
_cell.angle_gamma   90.00
#
_symmetry.space_group_name_H-M   'P 1'
#
loop_
_entity.id
_entity.type
_entity.pdbx_description
1 polymer ?
#
loop_
_entity_poly.entity_id
_entity_poly.type
_entity_poly.pdbx_seq_one_letter_code
_entity_poly.pdbx_strand_id
1 'polypeptide(L)' 'MTRKNFRADTGVADVIDFAARARCRSEARGLDPLAVAVTMLAETGSAPAWTDYSTDGWDDAA' A
#
# COMPACT_ATOMS: atom_id res chain seq x y z
N MET A 1 -24.23 -19.32 -3.60
CA MET A 1 -24.28 -17.83 -3.63
C MET A 1 -23.20 -17.33 -4.58
N THR A 2 -23.59 -16.80 -5.74
CA THR A 2 -22.65 -16.24 -6.71
C THR A 2 -22.30 -14.81 -6.28
N ARG A 3 -21.03 -14.55 -5.95
CA ARG A 3 -20.57 -13.18 -5.71
C ARG A 3 -20.67 -12.41 -7.02
N LYS A 4 -21.56 -11.41 -7.08
CA LYS A 4 -21.59 -10.42 -8.16
C LYS A 4 -20.37 -9.52 -7.98
N ASN A 5 -19.38 -9.67 -8.86
CA ASN A 5 -18.27 -8.73 -8.94
C ASN A 5 -18.80 -7.45 -9.60
N PHE A 6 -19.24 -6.50 -8.77
CA PHE A 6 -19.57 -5.15 -9.21
C PHE A 6 -18.24 -4.46 -9.58
N ARG A 7 -17.90 -4.45 -10.88
CA ARG A 7 -16.97 -3.44 -11.38
C ARG A 7 -17.76 -2.14 -11.46
N ALA A 8 -17.29 -1.11 -10.75
CA ALA A 8 -17.87 0.21 -10.85
C ALA A 8 -17.38 0.80 -12.18
N ASP A 9 -18.18 0.71 -13.23
CA ASP A 9 -17.89 1.35 -14.52
C ASP A 9 -18.09 2.87 -14.40
N THR A 10 -17.24 3.54 -13.62
CA THR A 10 -17.31 5.00 -13.38
C THR A 10 -16.68 5.82 -14.52
N GLY A 11 -16.30 5.18 -15.64
CA GLY A 11 -15.58 5.83 -16.74
C GLY A 11 -14.14 6.26 -16.38
N VAL A 12 -13.71 6.02 -15.15
CA VAL A 12 -12.34 6.17 -14.67
C VAL A 12 -11.70 4.79 -14.82
N ALA A 13 -10.57 4.70 -15.53
CA ALA A 13 -9.81 3.45 -15.56
C ALA A 13 -9.45 3.08 -14.11
N ASP A 14 -9.71 1.84 -13.70
CA ASP A 14 -9.27 1.32 -12.40
C ASP A 14 -7.74 1.41 -12.34
N VAL A 15 -7.21 2.50 -11.78
CA VAL A 15 -5.77 2.65 -11.52
C VAL A 15 -5.46 1.84 -10.28
N ILE A 16 -4.88 0.67 -10.49
CA ILE A 16 -4.43 -0.19 -9.41
C ILE A 16 -3.11 0.38 -8.89
N ASP A 17 -3.11 0.82 -7.64
CA ASP A 17 -1.87 1.06 -6.91
C ASP A 17 -1.17 -0.29 -6.66
N PHE A 18 -0.07 -0.51 -7.38
CA PHE A 18 0.72 -1.74 -7.28
C PHE A 18 1.38 -1.91 -5.91
N ALA A 19 1.81 -0.83 -5.27
CA ALA A 19 2.42 -0.86 -3.95
C ALA A 19 1.36 -1.24 -2.89
N ALA A 20 0.19 -0.60 -2.93
CA ALA A 20 -0.91 -0.96 -2.04
C ALA A 20 -1.35 -2.43 -2.23
N ARG A 21 -1.41 -2.89 -3.48
CA ARG A 21 -1.77 -4.29 -3.79
C ARG A 21 -0.75 -5.30 -3.30
N ALA A 22 0.54 -5.02 -3.46
CA ALA A 22 1.62 -5.86 -2.95
C ALA A 22 1.53 -5.97 -1.42
N ARG A 23 1.40 -4.81 -0.75
CA ARG A 23 1.26 -4.70 0.71
C ARG A 23 0.11 -5.56 1.26
N CYS A 24 -1.11 -5.33 0.77
CA CYS A 24 -2.29 -6.03 1.27
C CYS A 24 -2.18 -7.55 1.07
N ARG A 25 -1.53 -7.98 -0.01
CA ARG A 25 -1.31 -9.41 -0.27
C ARG A 25 -0.34 -10.02 0.73
N SER A 26 0.76 -9.34 1.04
CA SER A 26 1.75 -9.79 2.02
C SER A 26 1.18 -9.80 3.44
N GLU A 27 0.43 -8.76 3.83
CA GLU A 27 -0.23 -8.67 5.13
C GLU A 27 -1.31 -9.76 5.29
N ALA A 28 -2.11 -10.02 4.25
CA ALA A 28 -3.11 -11.08 4.27
C ALA A 28 -2.50 -12.50 4.38
N ARG A 29 -1.22 -12.66 4.06
CA ARG A 29 -0.47 -13.91 4.28
C ARG A 29 0.08 -14.03 5.71
N GLY A 30 -0.11 -13.01 6.55
CA GLY A 30 0.40 -12.98 7.92
C GLY A 30 1.90 -12.74 8.01
N LEU A 31 2.52 -12.14 6.98
CA LEU A 31 3.93 -11.75 7.05
C LEU A 31 4.13 -10.70 8.14
N ASP A 32 5.24 -10.80 8.86
CA ASP A 32 5.64 -9.73 9.77
C ASP A 32 5.90 -8.43 8.99
N PRO A 33 5.85 -7.27 9.65
CA PRO A 33 6.06 -5.99 8.97
C PRO A 33 7.38 -5.95 8.20
N LEU A 34 8.50 -6.40 8.75
CA LEU A 34 9.78 -6.35 8.03
C LEU A 34 9.73 -7.16 6.72
N ALA A 35 9.16 -8.36 6.76
CA ALA A 35 8.96 -9.20 5.59
C ALA A 35 8.01 -8.55 4.56
N VAL A 36 6.97 -7.84 5.00
CA VAL A 36 6.10 -7.03 4.12
C VAL A 36 6.93 -5.95 3.41
N ALA A 37 7.76 -5.19 4.14
CA ALA A 37 8.57 -4.12 3.55
C ALA A 37 9.56 -4.64 2.50
N VAL A 38 10.28 -5.72 2.82
CA VAL A 38 11.24 -6.33 1.89
C VAL A 38 10.53 -6.85 0.64
N THR A 39 9.37 -7.50 0.81
CA THR A 39 8.58 -8.01 -0.32
C THR A 39 8.09 -6.87 -1.20
N MET A 40 7.55 -5.80 -0.61
CA MET A 40 7.11 -4.61 -1.35
C MET A 40 8.27 -3.94 -2.09
N LEU A 41 9.42 -3.77 -1.44
CA LEU A 41 10.60 -3.15 -2.04
C LEU A 41 11.11 -3.98 -3.24
N ALA A 42 11.15 -5.30 -3.11
CA ALA A 42 11.55 -6.20 -4.18
C ALA A 42 10.55 -6.21 -5.36
N GLU A 43 9.24 -6.14 -5.07
CA GLU A 43 8.20 -6.22 -6.11
C GLU A 43 7.92 -4.87 -6.80
N THR A 44 8.06 -3.76 -6.08
CA THR A 44 7.57 -2.44 -6.52
C THR A 44 8.62 -1.33 -6.49
N GLY A 45 9.81 -1.60 -5.96
CA GLY A 45 10.86 -0.59 -5.78
C GLY A 45 10.57 0.43 -4.68
N SER A 46 9.45 0.28 -3.96
CA SER A 46 9.02 1.21 -2.91
C SER A 46 8.85 0.49 -1.58
N ALA A 47 9.37 1.07 -0.50
CA ALA A 47 9.13 0.60 0.86
C ALA A 47 7.83 1.22 1.41
N PRO A 48 7.08 0.50 2.28
CA PRO A 48 5.90 1.05 2.93
C PRO A 48 6.29 2.20 3.87
N ALA A 49 5.66 3.35 3.70
CA ALA A 49 5.70 4.44 4.67
C ALA A 49 4.70 4.15 5.80
N TRP A 50 5.06 3.28 6.76
CA TRP A 50 4.24 3.09 7.97
C TRP A 50 4.37 4.25 8.94
N THR A 51 5.54 4.87 8.93
CA THR A 51 5.86 6.05 9.71
C THR A 51 6.24 7.14 8.72
N ASP A 52 5.28 7.98 8.39
CA ASP A 52 5.60 9.34 7.97
C ASP A 52 6.22 10.03 9.20
N TYR A 53 7.54 9.89 9.38
CA TYR A 53 8.29 10.87 10.16
C TYR A 53 8.45 12.07 9.24
N SER A 54 7.36 12.80 9.03
CA SER A 54 7.44 14.14 8.48
C SER A 54 8.32 14.94 9.43
N THR A 55 9.57 15.15 9.03
CA THR A 55 10.48 16.08 9.74
C THR A 55 9.97 17.52 9.63
N ASP A 56 9.00 17.74 8.74
CA ASP A 56 8.23 18.95 8.46
C ASP A 56 7.32 19.40 9.62
N GLY A 57 7.23 18.63 10.72
CA GLY A 57 6.51 19.05 11.93
C GLY A 57 7.34 19.80 13.00
N TRP A 58 8.66 19.94 12.83
CA TRP A 58 9.54 20.49 13.88
C TRP A 58 10.16 21.86 13.56
N ASP A 59 10.01 22.38 12.34
CA ASP A 59 10.63 23.65 11.91
C ASP A 59 9.75 24.90 12.13
N ASP A 60 8.49 24.77 12.54
CA ASP A 60 7.56 25.91 12.76
C ASP A 60 7.37 26.32 14.24
N ALA A 61 8.28 25.90 15.13
CA ALA A 61 8.23 26.20 16.57
C ALA A 61 9.39 27.09 17.08
N ALA A 62 9.83 28.07 16.27
CA ALA A 62 10.86 29.06 16.63
C ALA A 62 10.29 30.48 16.83
#